data_AF-A0A674AP54-F1
#
_entry.id   AF-A0A674AP54-F1
#
_cell.length_a   1.000
_cell.length_b   1.000
_cell.length_c   1.000
_cell.angle_alpha   90.00
_cell.angle_beta   90.00
_cell.angle_gamma   90.00
#
_symmetry.space_group_name_H-M   'P 1'
#
loop_
_entity.id
_entity.type
_entity.pdbx_description
1 polymer ?
#
loop_
_entity_poly.entity_id
_entity_poly.type
_entity_poly.pdbx_seq_one_letter_code
_entity_poly.pdbx_strand_id
1 'polypeptide(L)'
;MSRVVKKRQADPKVVQYVWAAIEVIRNQKQIANMDRISKYLSRVFGMHPKETARQLSLAVKDGLVVETLTVGCKGSKAGIEQEGYWLPGDEQEWEAESHDWYCFECHLPGDVLVCDNCFRVYHLKCLSDEYKPRDSGSNWQCVVCRGSKKKNLNKQEMCKYLRFIIQRMKERNLTEGKYKSFDEFKADAQLIVHNTAILFGVHSDQAEIARLLYSDTCHELNELMLCKNCFYLSNARPDNWFCYPCTPNHEVVWAKMKGFGYWPAKILQREDNQVDVRFFGHQHQRAWIPADNIQDIKVSVQQLQVKRSAGWKKACDELELSQRFQREGRFWKTKMVERLEERRGEGEERLTERPEEAESSISSTSNTNEQVKHTDSQEPKAKKSRRGQAPDPKEEDPEPEIEAVSSSQEIPVTTPHQPEKLSVSTQTKKASAASPRCLHRSTQTTSDGACQNMCHEKYTKIFNDVKDMMKADNKRETERVVREALEKLRSEMEEEKRQAVSKAVSGAQAEMERKCKMVKEKCKEELVEEVKKMVAQHKQLLSTTKKKQWCYNCEEEAMYHCCWNTSYCSIKCQQEHWHADHKRTCRRKR
;
A
#
# COMPACT_ATOMS: atom_id res chain seq x y z
N MET A 1 23.40 -9.83 -16.95
CA MET A 1 23.32 -10.01 -18.42
C MET A 1 21.88 -9.77 -18.85
N SER A 2 21.66 -8.95 -19.88
CA SER A 2 20.35 -8.54 -20.38
C SER A 2 19.62 -9.71 -21.03
N ARG A 3 18.96 -10.53 -20.20
CA ARG A 3 18.28 -11.74 -20.64
C ARG A 3 16.77 -11.54 -20.54
N VAL A 4 16.08 -11.81 -21.64
CA VAL A 4 14.63 -11.99 -21.62
C VAL A 4 14.36 -13.34 -20.95
N VAL A 5 13.55 -13.31 -19.89
CA VAL A 5 13.15 -14.49 -19.13
C VAL A 5 11.65 -14.71 -19.29
N LYS A 6 11.25 -15.98 -19.35
CA LYS A 6 9.84 -16.35 -19.34
C LYS A 6 9.34 -16.27 -17.90
N LYS A 7 8.38 -15.38 -17.65
CA LYS A 7 7.64 -15.30 -16.39
C LYS A 7 6.23 -15.85 -16.61
N ARG A 8 5.33 -15.59 -15.66
CA ARG A 8 3.91 -15.97 -15.75
C ARG A 8 3.32 -15.51 -17.07
N GLN A 9 2.49 -16.36 -17.65
CA GLN A 9 1.84 -16.17 -18.95
C GLN A 9 0.32 -15.99 -18.80
N ALA A 10 -0.25 -16.46 -17.69
CA ALA A 10 -1.66 -16.32 -17.36
C ALA A 10 -1.98 -14.86 -16.99
N ASP A 11 -3.13 -14.39 -17.46
CA ASP A 11 -3.60 -13.05 -17.10
C ASP A 11 -4.03 -13.03 -15.62
N PRO A 12 -3.47 -12.15 -14.78
CA PRO A 12 -3.71 -12.16 -13.34
C PRO A 12 -5.19 -11.93 -13.00
N LYS A 13 -5.92 -11.17 -13.82
CA LYS A 13 -7.34 -10.92 -13.59
C LYS A 13 -8.18 -12.14 -13.98
N VAL A 14 -7.82 -12.78 -15.08
CA VAL A 14 -8.50 -14.01 -15.52
C VAL A 14 -8.27 -15.14 -14.52
N VAL A 15 -7.07 -15.26 -13.96
CA VAL A 15 -6.75 -16.23 -12.91
C VAL A 15 -7.68 -16.06 -11.70
N GLN A 16 -7.98 -14.82 -11.28
CA GLN A 16 -8.93 -14.58 -10.19
C GLN A 16 -10.35 -15.05 -10.54
N TYR A 17 -10.78 -14.89 -11.79
CA TYR A 17 -12.07 -15.42 -12.22
C TYR A 17 -12.10 -16.95 -12.16
N VAL A 18 -11.01 -17.59 -12.60
CA VAL A 18 -10.83 -19.05 -12.50
C VAL A 18 -10.88 -19.49 -11.04
N TRP A 19 -10.19 -18.79 -10.13
CA TRP A 19 -10.22 -19.08 -8.69
C TRP A 19 -11.63 -18.98 -8.13
N ALA A 20 -12.35 -17.89 -8.40
CA ALA A 20 -13.73 -17.72 -7.98
C ALA A 20 -14.64 -18.85 -8.51
N ALA A 21 -14.44 -19.29 -9.76
CA ALA A 21 -15.17 -20.41 -10.33
C ALA A 21 -14.88 -21.72 -9.57
N ILE A 22 -13.61 -22.02 -9.32
CA ILE A 22 -13.18 -23.22 -8.58
C ILE A 22 -13.79 -23.21 -7.17
N GLU A 23 -13.68 -22.10 -6.43
CA GLU A 23 -14.24 -21.94 -5.09
C GLU A 23 -15.75 -22.21 -5.06
N VAL A 24 -16.51 -21.57 -5.96
CA VAL A 24 -17.97 -21.73 -6.01
C VAL A 24 -18.37 -23.17 -6.32
N ILE A 25 -17.72 -23.81 -7.30
CA ILE A 25 -18.03 -25.19 -7.68
C ILE A 25 -17.67 -26.16 -6.54
N ARG A 26 -16.55 -25.94 -5.86
CA ARG A 26 -16.09 -26.77 -4.74
C ARG A 26 -16.93 -26.58 -3.48
N ASN A 27 -17.41 -25.36 -3.21
CA ASN A 27 -18.38 -25.09 -2.14
C ASN A 27 -19.70 -25.83 -2.35
N GLN A 28 -20.08 -26.10 -3.62
CA GLN A 28 -21.21 -26.96 -3.96
C GLN A 28 -20.89 -28.45 -3.88
N LYS A 29 -19.71 -28.83 -3.36
CA LYS A 29 -19.21 -30.22 -3.27
C LYS A 29 -19.13 -30.92 -4.63
N GLN A 30 -18.95 -30.18 -5.72
CA GLN A 30 -18.78 -30.70 -7.08
C GLN A 30 -17.32 -30.57 -7.55
N ILE A 31 -16.86 -31.44 -8.45
CA ILE A 31 -15.53 -31.34 -9.07
C ILE A 31 -15.49 -30.13 -9.98
N ALA A 32 -14.54 -29.22 -9.76
CA ALA A 32 -14.26 -28.14 -10.69
C ALA A 32 -13.52 -28.71 -11.90
N ASN A 33 -14.26 -29.07 -12.95
CA ASN A 33 -13.72 -29.53 -14.22
C ASN A 33 -13.85 -28.44 -15.29
N MET A 34 -13.21 -28.62 -16.44
CA MET A 34 -13.17 -27.63 -17.53
C MET A 34 -14.57 -27.16 -17.93
N ASP A 35 -15.52 -28.09 -18.10
CA ASP A 35 -16.90 -27.78 -18.51
C ASP A 35 -17.62 -26.87 -17.52
N ARG A 36 -17.50 -27.16 -16.22
CA ARG A 36 -18.17 -26.38 -15.16
C ARG A 36 -17.52 -25.01 -14.99
N ILE A 37 -16.19 -24.95 -15.01
CA ILE A 37 -15.45 -23.69 -14.96
C ILE A 37 -15.83 -22.83 -16.17
N SER A 38 -15.79 -23.38 -17.38
CA SER A 38 -16.17 -22.67 -18.60
C SER A 38 -17.61 -22.16 -18.54
N LYS A 39 -18.57 -22.98 -18.11
CA LYS A 39 -19.98 -22.54 -17.98
C LYS A 39 -20.13 -21.41 -16.97
N TYR A 40 -19.44 -21.49 -15.83
CA TYR A 40 -19.46 -20.45 -14.81
C TYR A 40 -18.87 -19.14 -15.36
N LEU A 41 -17.68 -19.20 -15.96
CA LEU A 41 -16.98 -18.03 -16.49
C LEU A 41 -17.72 -17.38 -17.66
N SER A 42 -18.32 -18.16 -18.56
CA SER A 42 -19.17 -17.63 -19.63
C SER A 42 -20.41 -16.93 -19.09
N ARG A 43 -21.04 -17.49 -18.04
CA ARG A 43 -22.27 -16.92 -17.46
C ARG A 43 -22.00 -15.66 -16.63
N VAL A 44 -20.95 -15.66 -15.81
CA VAL A 44 -20.69 -14.60 -14.83
C VAL A 44 -19.82 -13.49 -15.40
N PHE A 45 -18.82 -13.85 -16.22
CA PHE A 45 -17.82 -12.91 -16.73
C PHE A 45 -17.84 -12.78 -18.26
N GLY A 46 -18.77 -13.43 -18.96
CA GLY A 46 -18.87 -13.36 -20.43
C GLY A 46 -17.69 -13.99 -21.17
N MET A 47 -16.86 -14.80 -20.51
CA MET A 47 -15.66 -15.38 -21.11
C MET A 47 -15.99 -16.48 -22.11
N HIS A 48 -15.34 -16.44 -23.28
CA HIS A 48 -15.51 -17.47 -24.29
C HIS A 48 -14.84 -18.79 -23.87
N PRO A 49 -15.47 -19.97 -24.05
CA PRO A 49 -14.93 -21.26 -23.61
C PRO A 49 -13.51 -21.58 -24.07
N LYS A 50 -13.16 -21.23 -25.32
CA LYS A 50 -11.78 -21.40 -25.83
C LYS A 50 -10.75 -20.58 -25.05
N GLU A 51 -11.11 -19.35 -24.67
CA GLU A 51 -10.22 -18.48 -23.91
C GLU A 51 -10.12 -18.97 -22.45
N THR A 52 -11.22 -19.46 -21.88
CA THR A 52 -11.20 -20.14 -20.58
C THR A 52 -10.22 -21.31 -20.59
N ALA A 53 -10.31 -22.20 -21.57
CA ALA A 53 -9.43 -23.37 -21.64
C ALA A 53 -7.96 -22.96 -21.77
N ARG A 54 -7.67 -21.96 -22.61
CA ARG A 54 -6.33 -21.41 -22.77
C ARG A 54 -5.79 -20.85 -21.46
N GLN A 55 -6.55 -20.00 -20.78
CA GLN A 55 -6.12 -19.33 -19.55
C GLN A 55 -6.01 -20.30 -18.37
N LEU A 56 -6.89 -21.30 -18.28
CA LEU A 56 -6.80 -22.35 -17.28
C LEU A 56 -5.52 -23.17 -17.46
N SER A 57 -5.19 -23.56 -18.70
CA SER A 57 -3.93 -24.24 -19.00
C SER A 57 -2.70 -23.40 -18.64
N LEU A 58 -2.73 -22.08 -18.93
CA LEU A 58 -1.65 -21.17 -18.53
C LEU A 58 -1.55 -21.03 -17.01
N ALA A 59 -2.68 -20.94 -16.30
CA ALA A 59 -2.70 -20.85 -14.85
C ALA A 59 -2.13 -22.11 -14.18
N VAL A 60 -2.40 -23.29 -14.75
CA VAL A 60 -1.79 -24.55 -14.31
C VAL A 60 -0.29 -24.54 -14.55
N LYS A 61 0.14 -24.13 -15.74
CA LYS A 61 1.56 -24.02 -16.09
C LYS A 61 2.33 -23.03 -15.20
N ASP A 62 1.67 -21.94 -14.80
CA ASP A 62 2.22 -20.91 -13.92
C ASP A 62 2.17 -21.30 -12.42
N GLY A 63 1.64 -22.49 -12.10
CA GLY A 63 1.49 -22.97 -10.72
C GLY A 63 0.41 -22.25 -9.91
N LEU A 64 -0.47 -21.49 -10.57
CA LEU A 64 -1.56 -20.73 -9.95
C LEU A 64 -2.82 -21.58 -9.76
N VAL A 65 -2.90 -22.73 -10.42
CA VAL A 65 -3.97 -23.73 -10.32
C VAL A 65 -3.32 -25.11 -10.35
N VAL A 66 -3.80 -26.05 -9.53
CA VAL A 66 -3.32 -27.43 -9.55
C VAL A 66 -4.31 -28.28 -10.34
N GLU A 67 -3.82 -29.04 -11.31
CA GLU A 67 -4.60 -30.01 -12.09
C GLU A 67 -4.34 -31.42 -11.56
N THR A 68 -5.41 -32.18 -11.30
CA THR A 68 -5.29 -33.56 -10.77
C THR A 68 -6.45 -34.42 -11.27
N LEU A 69 -6.16 -35.66 -11.66
CA LEU A 69 -7.18 -36.66 -11.97
C LEU A 69 -7.95 -37.02 -10.70
N THR A 70 -9.28 -36.84 -10.73
CA THR A 70 -10.13 -37.13 -9.58
C THR A 70 -11.44 -37.82 -9.97
N VAL A 71 -11.91 -38.69 -9.07
CA VAL A 71 -13.15 -39.44 -9.23
C VAL A 71 -14.28 -38.71 -8.52
N GLY A 72 -15.37 -38.46 -9.24
CA GLY A 72 -16.56 -37.83 -8.67
C GLY A 72 -17.34 -38.79 -7.77
N CYS A 73 -17.69 -38.35 -6.56
CA CYS A 73 -18.53 -39.14 -5.66
C CYS A 73 -20.04 -38.84 -5.78
N LYS A 74 -20.45 -37.91 -6.67
CA LYS A 74 -21.84 -37.43 -6.81
C LYS A 74 -22.21 -37.08 -8.25
N GLY A 75 -23.48 -37.31 -8.61
CA GLY A 75 -24.10 -36.94 -9.90
C GLY A 75 -24.01 -38.02 -10.99
N SER A 76 -24.44 -37.69 -12.21
CA SER A 76 -24.55 -38.64 -13.34
C SER A 76 -23.23 -39.22 -13.84
N LYS A 77 -22.10 -38.65 -13.41
CA LYS A 77 -20.72 -39.12 -13.72
C LYS A 77 -19.97 -39.59 -12.46
N ALA A 78 -20.69 -40.07 -11.44
CA ALA A 78 -20.06 -40.63 -10.26
C ALA A 78 -19.25 -41.90 -10.62
N GLY A 79 -18.05 -42.04 -10.05
CA GLY A 79 -17.15 -43.16 -10.34
C GLY A 79 -16.29 -43.01 -11.60
N ILE A 80 -16.46 -41.93 -12.37
CA ILE A 80 -15.66 -41.67 -13.59
C ILE A 80 -14.52 -40.70 -13.26
N GLU A 81 -13.29 -41.09 -13.57
CA GLU A 81 -12.09 -40.22 -13.51
C GLU A 81 -12.23 -39.04 -14.45
N GLN A 82 -12.04 -37.84 -13.91
CA GLN A 82 -12.10 -36.59 -14.63
C GLN A 82 -11.00 -35.65 -14.15
N GLU A 83 -10.57 -34.73 -15.02
CA GLU A 83 -9.70 -33.63 -14.64
C GLU A 83 -10.39 -32.72 -13.62
N GLY A 84 -9.76 -32.54 -12.48
CA GLY A 84 -10.18 -31.64 -11.41
C GLY A 84 -9.15 -30.55 -11.19
N TYR A 85 -9.61 -29.32 -11.07
CA TYR A 85 -8.80 -28.14 -10.82
C TYR A 85 -8.97 -27.66 -9.37
N TRP A 86 -7.86 -27.27 -8.76
CA TRP A 86 -7.76 -26.90 -7.35
C TRP A 86 -6.96 -25.62 -7.18
N LEU A 87 -7.27 -24.87 -6.12
CA LEU A 87 -6.37 -23.81 -5.68
C LEU A 87 -5.11 -24.45 -5.06
N PRO A 88 -3.92 -23.87 -5.27
CA PRO A 88 -2.71 -24.30 -4.57
C PRO A 88 -2.93 -24.28 -3.05
N GLY A 89 -2.51 -25.34 -2.34
CA GLY A 89 -2.62 -25.42 -0.89
C GLY A 89 -1.56 -24.59 -0.16
N ASP A 90 -1.79 -24.32 1.12
CA ASP A 90 -0.86 -23.54 1.98
C ASP A 90 0.51 -24.23 2.19
N GLU A 91 0.64 -25.52 1.85
CA GLU A 91 1.87 -26.31 1.94
C GLU A 91 2.80 -26.14 0.71
N GLN A 92 2.41 -25.35 -0.29
CA GLN A 92 3.25 -25.06 -1.44
C GLN A 92 4.40 -24.12 -1.01
N GLU A 93 5.62 -24.64 -0.91
CA GLU A 93 6.82 -23.82 -0.72
C GLU A 93 7.06 -22.96 -1.97
N TRP A 94 6.71 -21.68 -1.90
CA TRP A 94 7.03 -20.72 -2.93
C TRP A 94 8.49 -20.30 -2.79
N GLU A 95 9.33 -20.61 -3.77
CA GLU A 95 10.67 -20.02 -3.82
C GLU A 95 10.54 -18.49 -3.85
N ALA A 96 11.28 -17.81 -2.98
CA ALA A 96 11.30 -16.36 -2.92
C ALA A 96 11.88 -15.81 -4.22
N GLU A 97 11.01 -15.51 -5.18
CA GLU A 97 11.46 -15.03 -6.47
C GLU A 97 11.95 -13.59 -6.38
N SER A 98 13.17 -13.35 -6.85
CA SER A 98 13.86 -12.06 -6.70
C SER A 98 13.30 -10.93 -7.56
N HIS A 99 12.49 -11.27 -8.56
CA HIS A 99 11.95 -10.34 -9.55
C HIS A 99 10.47 -10.56 -9.78
N ASP A 100 9.77 -9.47 -10.06
CA ASP A 100 8.33 -9.47 -10.35
C ASP A 100 7.99 -10.40 -11.52
N TRP A 101 6.76 -10.89 -11.50
CA TRP A 101 6.22 -11.75 -12.56
C TRP A 101 5.63 -10.96 -13.72
N TYR A 102 5.24 -9.70 -13.47
CA TYR A 102 4.49 -8.89 -14.43
C TYR A 102 5.26 -7.64 -14.84
N CYS A 103 5.09 -7.21 -16.09
CA CYS A 103 5.75 -6.02 -16.58
C CYS A 103 5.34 -4.76 -15.81
N PHE A 104 6.32 -3.97 -15.35
CA PHE A 104 6.06 -2.77 -14.57
C PHE A 104 5.37 -1.63 -15.34
N GLU A 105 5.42 -1.68 -16.68
CA GLU A 105 4.81 -0.68 -17.55
C GLU A 105 3.36 -1.03 -17.90
N CYS A 106 3.11 -2.21 -18.47
CA CYS A 106 1.76 -2.60 -18.90
C CYS A 106 1.01 -3.49 -17.91
N HIS A 107 1.70 -3.98 -16.87
CA HIS A 107 1.14 -4.83 -15.80
C HIS A 107 0.60 -6.19 -16.28
N LEU A 108 1.02 -6.61 -17.48
CA LEU A 108 0.61 -7.86 -18.11
C LEU A 108 1.68 -8.94 -17.98
N PRO A 109 1.28 -10.22 -18.05
CA PRO A 109 2.18 -11.37 -18.12
C PRO A 109 2.95 -11.43 -19.45
N GLY A 110 4.01 -12.23 -19.48
CA GLY A 110 4.77 -12.52 -20.69
C GLY A 110 6.27 -12.63 -20.50
N ASP A 111 6.98 -12.52 -21.62
CA ASP A 111 8.44 -12.60 -21.68
C ASP A 111 9.06 -11.23 -21.37
N VAL A 112 9.78 -11.14 -20.25
CA VAL A 112 10.22 -9.86 -19.68
C VAL A 112 11.74 -9.79 -19.49
N LEU A 113 12.28 -8.59 -19.57
CA LEU A 113 13.65 -8.25 -19.19
C LEU A 113 13.72 -8.01 -17.68
N VAL A 114 14.71 -8.61 -17.02
CA VAL A 114 15.00 -8.44 -15.59
C VAL A 114 16.04 -7.35 -15.36
N CYS A 115 15.78 -6.46 -14.41
CA CYS A 115 16.72 -5.40 -14.04
C CYS A 115 17.78 -5.93 -13.07
N ASP A 116 19.06 -5.75 -13.37
CA ASP A 116 20.14 -6.25 -12.50
C ASP A 116 20.22 -5.53 -11.12
N ASN A 117 19.55 -4.39 -10.97
CA ASN A 117 19.61 -3.53 -9.78
C ASN A 117 18.34 -3.51 -8.91
N CYS A 118 17.23 -4.11 -9.35
CA CYS A 118 15.97 -4.13 -8.58
C CYS A 118 15.03 -5.22 -9.08
N PHE A 119 13.97 -5.51 -8.32
CA PHE A 119 13.00 -6.57 -8.65
C PHE A 119 12.14 -6.31 -9.91
N ARG A 120 12.18 -5.12 -10.51
CA ARG A 120 11.27 -4.74 -11.60
C ARG A 120 11.63 -5.43 -12.92
N VAL A 121 10.59 -5.74 -13.69
CA VAL A 121 10.72 -6.39 -15.01
C VAL A 121 9.92 -5.64 -16.07
N TYR A 122 10.34 -5.71 -17.34
CA TYR A 122 9.73 -4.95 -18.43
C TYR A 122 9.66 -5.77 -19.72
N HIS A 123 8.57 -5.66 -20.47
CA HIS A 123 8.55 -6.15 -21.84
C HIS A 123 9.47 -5.29 -22.73
N LEU A 124 10.17 -5.91 -23.67
CA LEU A 124 11.01 -5.18 -24.64
C LEU A 124 10.21 -4.14 -25.45
N LYS A 125 8.94 -4.47 -25.78
CA LYS A 125 8.01 -3.58 -26.48
C LYS A 125 7.50 -2.41 -25.63
N CYS A 126 7.59 -2.51 -24.30
CA CYS A 126 7.14 -1.47 -23.37
C CYS A 126 8.25 -0.47 -23.03
N LEU A 127 9.45 -0.63 -23.60
CA LEU A 127 10.58 0.28 -23.37
C LEU A 127 10.76 1.20 -24.58
N SER A 128 11.02 2.48 -24.31
CA SER A 128 11.54 3.42 -25.30
C SER A 128 12.92 2.96 -25.81
N ASP A 129 13.28 3.33 -27.04
CA ASP A 129 14.52 2.85 -27.70
C ASP A 129 15.80 3.16 -26.92
N GLU A 130 15.84 4.28 -26.21
CA GLU A 130 16.94 4.70 -25.32
C GLU A 130 17.18 3.74 -24.13
N TYR A 131 16.15 3.01 -23.69
CA TYR A 131 16.22 2.10 -22.55
C TYR A 131 16.33 0.63 -22.94
N LYS A 132 16.24 0.30 -24.24
CA LYS A 132 16.47 -1.06 -24.72
C LYS A 132 17.93 -1.47 -24.50
N PRO A 133 18.21 -2.76 -24.22
CA PRO A 133 19.58 -3.26 -24.17
C PRO A 133 20.24 -3.06 -25.54
N ARG A 134 21.46 -2.52 -25.58
CA ARG A 134 22.24 -2.36 -26.82
C ARG A 134 22.87 -3.69 -27.26
N ASP A 135 23.34 -4.47 -26.29
CA ASP A 135 24.01 -5.77 -26.51
C ASP A 135 23.49 -6.83 -25.53
N SER A 136 23.21 -8.04 -26.01
CA SER A 136 22.63 -9.16 -25.25
C SER A 136 23.49 -9.68 -24.09
N GLY A 137 24.78 -9.32 -24.04
CA GLY A 137 25.72 -9.75 -22.99
C GLY A 137 25.94 -8.77 -21.84
N SER A 138 25.39 -7.55 -21.92
CA SER A 138 25.67 -6.47 -20.96
C SER A 138 24.71 -6.49 -19.76
N ASN A 139 25.10 -5.88 -18.64
CA ASN A 139 24.17 -5.66 -17.53
C ASN A 139 23.13 -4.61 -17.92
N TRP A 140 21.86 -4.91 -17.68
CA TRP A 140 20.75 -4.03 -18.01
C TRP A 140 20.09 -3.45 -16.76
N GLN A 141 19.96 -2.13 -16.77
CA GLN A 141 19.28 -1.36 -15.74
C GLN A 141 18.00 -0.77 -16.30
N CYS A 142 16.89 -0.91 -15.55
CA CYS A 142 15.60 -0.34 -15.93
C CYS A 142 15.58 1.20 -15.89
N VAL A 143 14.50 1.77 -16.43
CA VAL A 143 14.26 3.23 -16.49
C VAL A 143 14.44 3.92 -15.13
N VAL A 144 13.96 3.28 -14.06
CA VAL A 144 14.05 3.80 -12.68
C VAL A 144 15.49 3.79 -12.20
N CYS A 145 16.17 2.64 -12.24
CA CYS A 145 17.55 2.51 -11.74
C CYS A 145 18.55 3.38 -12.51
N ARG A 146 18.31 3.63 -13.81
CA ARG A 146 19.11 4.58 -14.59
C ARG A 146 18.82 6.03 -14.17
N GLY A 147 17.56 6.39 -13.93
CA GLY A 147 17.13 7.72 -13.49
C GLY A 147 17.70 8.12 -12.12
N SER A 148 17.71 7.21 -11.15
CA SER A 148 18.16 7.47 -9.78
C SER A 148 19.62 7.92 -9.63
N LYS A 149 20.46 7.78 -10.68
CA LYS A 149 21.84 8.29 -10.69
C LYS A 149 21.94 9.80 -10.90
N LYS A 150 20.84 10.47 -11.27
CA LYS A 150 20.81 11.94 -11.43
C LYS A 150 20.93 12.60 -10.05
N LYS A 151 21.85 13.57 -9.91
CA LYS A 151 22.03 14.36 -8.69
C LYS A 151 20.71 15.07 -8.36
N ASN A 152 20.09 14.70 -7.25
CA ASN A 152 18.89 15.34 -6.75
C ASN A 152 19.18 16.21 -5.52
N LEU A 153 18.18 16.98 -5.11
CA LEU A 153 18.14 17.80 -3.90
C LEU A 153 18.69 17.05 -2.67
N ASN A 154 19.18 17.79 -1.67
CA ASN A 154 19.64 17.15 -0.44
C ASN A 154 18.47 16.40 0.23
N LYS A 155 18.78 15.35 1.00
CA LYS A 155 17.78 14.47 1.63
C LYS A 155 16.70 15.24 2.44
N GLN A 156 17.09 16.27 3.18
CA GLN A 156 16.16 17.08 4.00
C GLN A 156 15.23 17.94 3.14
N GLU A 157 15.77 18.56 2.09
CA GLU A 157 14.97 19.35 1.14
C GLU A 157 14.00 18.46 0.37
N MET A 158 14.45 17.28 -0.06
CA MET A 158 13.58 16.33 -0.74
C MET A 158 12.43 15.88 0.17
N CYS A 159 12.70 15.53 1.43
CA CYS A 159 11.65 15.18 2.40
C CYS A 159 10.68 16.34 2.67
N LYS A 160 11.14 17.60 2.61
CA LYS A 160 10.29 18.79 2.73
C LYS A 160 9.33 18.90 1.54
N TYR A 161 9.79 18.75 0.31
CA TYR A 161 8.94 18.87 -0.87
C TYR A 161 8.01 17.68 -1.06
N LEU A 162 8.52 16.46 -0.85
CA LEU A 162 7.72 15.25 -0.94
C LEU A 162 6.56 15.25 0.07
N ARG A 163 6.69 15.91 1.23
CA ARG A 163 5.56 16.07 2.17
C ARG A 163 4.38 16.83 1.57
N PHE A 164 4.61 17.86 0.74
CA PHE A 164 3.52 18.55 0.05
C PHE A 164 2.83 17.65 -0.96
N ILE A 165 3.59 16.80 -1.65
CA ILE A 165 3.07 15.84 -2.64
C ILE A 165 2.31 14.70 -1.95
N ILE A 166 2.81 14.21 -0.80
CA ILE A 166 2.26 13.08 -0.05
C ILE A 166 1.19 13.48 0.96
N GLN A 167 0.80 14.75 1.10
CA GLN A 167 -0.33 15.11 1.97
C GLN A 167 -1.66 14.40 1.59
N ARG A 168 -1.67 13.65 0.48
CA ARG A 168 -2.72 12.74 0.01
C ARG A 168 -2.38 11.22 0.05
N MET A 169 -1.19 10.79 0.48
CA MET A 169 -0.75 9.38 0.56
C MET A 169 -0.16 9.04 1.95
N LYS A 170 -0.25 7.78 2.39
CA LYS A 170 0.14 7.35 3.76
C LYS A 170 1.58 7.76 4.12
N GLU A 171 1.72 8.52 5.21
CA GLU A 171 2.89 9.32 5.60
C GLU A 171 4.16 8.56 6.04
N ARG A 172 4.12 7.23 6.22
CA ARG A 172 5.16 6.50 6.97
C ARG A 172 6.56 6.44 6.33
N ASN A 173 6.68 6.47 5.00
CA ASN A 173 7.99 6.31 4.35
C ASN A 173 8.81 7.61 4.24
N LEU A 174 8.17 8.79 4.38
CA LEU A 174 8.87 10.08 4.23
C LEU A 174 9.55 10.56 5.50
N THR A 175 8.96 10.30 6.67
CA THR A 175 9.49 10.73 7.96
C THR A 175 10.87 10.15 8.24
N GLU A 176 11.15 8.97 7.70
CA GLU A 176 12.44 8.27 7.82
C GLU A 176 13.46 8.69 6.73
N GLY A 177 13.03 9.50 5.75
CA GLY A 177 13.86 9.97 4.65
C GLY A 177 14.51 8.85 3.84
N LYS A 178 13.72 7.82 3.49
CA LYS A 178 14.19 6.62 2.80
C LYS A 178 14.58 6.85 1.35
N TYR A 179 13.94 7.80 0.68
CA TYR A 179 14.24 8.10 -0.72
C TYR A 179 15.56 8.86 -0.86
N LYS A 180 16.32 8.53 -1.91
CA LYS A 180 17.54 9.23 -2.32
C LYS A 180 17.33 10.09 -3.58
N SER A 181 16.27 9.84 -4.33
CA SER A 181 15.91 10.56 -5.56
C SER A 181 14.40 10.68 -5.72
N PHE A 182 13.95 11.67 -6.50
CA PHE A 182 12.54 11.76 -6.90
C PHE A 182 12.10 10.59 -7.77
N ASP A 183 13.02 10.00 -8.54
CA ASP A 183 12.75 8.81 -9.34
C ASP A 183 12.42 7.59 -8.47
N GLU A 184 13.08 7.42 -7.32
CA GLU A 184 12.75 6.37 -6.35
C GLU A 184 11.35 6.58 -5.76
N PHE A 185 11.02 7.82 -5.39
CA PHE A 185 9.68 8.16 -4.90
C PHE A 185 8.59 7.91 -5.96
N LYS A 186 8.84 8.36 -7.20
CA LYS A 186 7.95 8.11 -8.34
C LYS A 186 7.78 6.61 -8.58
N ALA A 187 8.84 5.82 -8.45
CA ALA A 187 8.77 4.38 -8.67
C ALA A 187 7.96 3.63 -7.59
N ASP A 188 7.94 4.13 -6.34
CA ASP A 188 7.08 3.60 -5.29
C ASP A 188 5.61 4.01 -5.49
N ALA A 189 5.35 5.23 -5.99
CA ALA A 189 4.01 5.62 -6.42
C ALA A 189 3.52 4.77 -7.61
N GLN A 190 4.40 4.46 -8.57
CA GLN A 190 4.10 3.57 -9.70
C GLN A 190 3.85 2.13 -9.26
N LEU A 191 4.53 1.65 -8.21
CA LEU A 191 4.28 0.31 -7.65
C LEU A 191 2.84 0.17 -7.13
N ILE A 192 2.24 1.25 -6.62
CA ILE A 192 0.82 1.24 -6.21
C ILE A 192 -0.08 1.03 -7.42
N VAL A 193 0.20 1.70 -8.55
CA VAL A 193 -0.52 1.47 -9.82
C VAL A 193 -0.35 0.03 -10.27
N HIS A 194 0.89 -0.47 -10.27
CA HIS A 194 1.22 -1.81 -10.69
C HIS A 194 0.45 -2.88 -9.90
N ASN A 195 0.53 -2.83 -8.57
CA ASN A 195 -0.15 -3.77 -7.69
C ASN A 195 -1.67 -3.67 -7.83
N THR A 196 -2.20 -2.45 -7.95
CA THR A 196 -3.64 -2.22 -8.15
C THR A 196 -4.11 -2.80 -9.47
N ALA A 197 -3.34 -2.62 -10.55
CA ALA A 197 -3.64 -3.16 -11.87
C ALA A 197 -3.59 -4.69 -11.89
N ILE A 198 -2.65 -5.32 -11.18
CA ILE A 198 -2.59 -6.78 -11.04
C ILE A 198 -3.78 -7.31 -10.22
N LEU A 199 -4.09 -6.67 -9.09
CA LEU A 199 -5.14 -7.14 -8.17
C LEU A 199 -6.55 -6.89 -8.72
N PHE A 200 -6.82 -5.72 -9.27
CA PHE A 200 -8.17 -5.36 -9.70
C PHE A 200 -8.38 -5.49 -11.21
N GLY A 201 -7.32 -5.56 -12.00
CA GLY A 201 -7.32 -5.59 -13.45
C GLY A 201 -6.94 -4.22 -14.03
N VAL A 202 -6.21 -4.23 -15.16
CA VAL A 202 -5.65 -3.01 -15.78
C VAL A 202 -6.74 -1.98 -16.15
N HIS A 203 -7.93 -2.45 -16.54
CA HIS A 203 -9.06 -1.62 -16.93
C HIS A 203 -10.09 -1.38 -15.82
N SER A 204 -9.75 -1.69 -14.56
CA SER A 204 -10.65 -1.44 -13.42
C SER A 204 -10.68 0.03 -13.02
N ASP A 205 -11.77 0.46 -12.39
CA ASP A 205 -11.90 1.81 -11.81
C ASP A 205 -10.81 2.07 -10.76
N GLN A 206 -10.44 1.06 -9.97
CA GLN A 206 -9.36 1.16 -8.99
C GLN A 206 -8.03 1.44 -9.67
N ALA A 207 -7.72 0.75 -10.77
CA ALA A 207 -6.50 0.99 -11.53
C ALA A 207 -6.51 2.37 -12.20
N GLU A 208 -7.68 2.87 -12.64
CA GLU A 208 -7.82 4.22 -13.18
C GLU A 208 -7.57 5.29 -12.11
N ILE A 209 -8.16 5.13 -10.92
CA ILE A 209 -7.91 6.03 -9.78
C ILE A 209 -6.43 6.01 -9.40
N ALA A 210 -5.79 4.84 -9.38
CA ALA A 210 -4.36 4.73 -9.09
C ALA A 210 -3.50 5.42 -10.16
N ARG A 211 -3.86 5.30 -11.45
CA ARG A 211 -3.19 6.02 -12.55
C ARG A 211 -3.34 7.54 -12.41
N LEU A 212 -4.53 8.02 -12.07
CA LEU A 212 -4.76 9.45 -11.82
C LEU A 212 -3.89 9.95 -10.66
N LEU A 213 -3.84 9.20 -9.55
CA LEU A 213 -2.97 9.51 -8.41
C LEU A 213 -1.49 9.58 -8.82
N TYR A 214 -1.02 8.63 -9.63
CA TYR A 214 0.35 8.64 -10.14
C TYR A 214 0.61 9.79 -11.11
N SER A 215 -0.35 10.11 -11.98
CA SER A 215 -0.28 11.24 -12.92
C SER A 215 -0.17 12.56 -12.15
N ASP A 216 -1.00 12.77 -11.13
CA ASP A 216 -0.95 13.94 -10.25
C ASP A 216 0.41 14.01 -9.53
N THR A 217 0.88 12.88 -9.00
CA THR A 217 2.21 12.81 -8.37
C THR A 217 3.33 13.22 -9.33
N CYS A 218 3.28 12.75 -10.58
CA CYS A 218 4.24 13.13 -11.61
C CYS A 218 4.13 14.62 -11.97
N HIS A 219 2.91 15.16 -12.03
CA HIS A 219 2.65 16.56 -12.28
C HIS A 219 3.28 17.45 -11.19
N GLU A 220 3.05 17.13 -9.92
CA GLU A 220 3.63 17.85 -8.79
C GLU A 220 5.17 17.78 -8.78
N LEU A 221 5.75 16.62 -9.11
CA LEU A 221 7.20 16.50 -9.26
C LEU A 221 7.73 17.35 -10.41
N ASN A 222 7.03 17.43 -11.54
CA ASN A 222 7.42 18.29 -12.64
C ASN A 222 7.37 19.77 -12.25
N GLU A 223 6.33 20.21 -11.52
CA GLU A 223 6.26 21.58 -10.99
C GLU A 223 7.43 21.91 -10.06
N LEU A 224 7.78 20.96 -9.20
CA LEU A 224 8.92 21.09 -8.29
C LEU A 224 10.24 21.22 -9.05
N MET A 225 10.41 20.44 -10.12
CA MET A 225 11.61 20.45 -10.95
C MET A 225 11.74 21.72 -11.80
N LEU A 226 10.62 22.32 -12.23
CA LEU A 226 10.61 23.61 -12.94
C LEU A 226 11.11 24.75 -12.05
N CYS A 227 10.54 24.90 -10.86
CA CYS A 227 11.05 25.86 -9.88
C CYS A 227 10.64 25.49 -8.45
N LYS A 228 11.63 25.08 -7.66
CA LYS A 228 11.47 24.67 -6.25
C LYS A 228 10.85 25.76 -5.37
N ASN A 229 11.20 27.03 -5.63
CA ASN A 229 10.70 28.16 -4.87
C ASN A 229 9.24 28.45 -5.22
N CYS A 230 8.89 28.49 -6.52
CA CYS A 230 7.49 28.63 -6.95
C CYS A 230 6.63 27.48 -6.43
N PHE A 231 7.12 26.24 -6.51
CA PHE A 231 6.43 25.07 -5.97
C PHE A 231 6.17 25.22 -4.46
N TYR A 232 7.20 25.58 -3.69
CA TYR A 232 7.04 25.80 -2.25
C TYR A 232 6.03 26.91 -1.93
N LEU A 233 6.20 28.08 -2.54
CA LEU A 233 5.40 29.27 -2.25
C LEU A 233 3.94 29.09 -2.68
N SER A 234 3.70 28.39 -3.79
CA SER A 234 2.35 28.04 -4.27
C SER A 234 1.61 27.09 -3.30
N ASN A 235 2.35 26.22 -2.62
CA ASN A 235 1.80 25.27 -1.65
C ASN A 235 1.65 25.88 -0.24
N ALA A 236 2.69 26.56 0.25
CA ALA A 236 2.70 27.16 1.59
C ALA A 236 1.86 28.44 1.70
N ARG A 237 1.66 29.14 0.57
CA ARG A 237 0.87 30.37 0.42
C ARG A 237 1.04 31.41 1.54
N PRO A 238 2.29 31.83 1.88
CA PRO A 238 2.48 32.99 2.75
C PRO A 238 1.92 34.28 2.12
N ASP A 239 1.83 35.35 2.91
CA ASP A 239 1.42 36.65 2.38
C ASP A 239 2.35 37.11 1.26
N ASN A 240 1.76 37.59 0.16
CA ASN A 240 2.49 37.98 -1.05
C ASN A 240 3.40 36.87 -1.62
N TRP A 241 3.04 35.59 -1.42
CA TRP A 241 3.86 34.44 -1.84
C TRP A 241 4.33 34.53 -3.30
N PHE A 242 3.49 35.05 -4.20
CA PHE A 242 3.81 35.16 -5.62
C PHE A 242 4.80 36.28 -5.92
N CYS A 243 5.00 37.25 -5.00
CA CYS A 243 5.89 38.39 -5.21
C CYS A 243 7.36 38.05 -4.94
N TYR A 244 7.64 37.02 -4.14
CA TYR A 244 9.01 36.66 -3.78
C TYR A 244 9.83 36.22 -5.01
N PRO A 245 11.07 36.71 -5.15
CA PRO A 245 11.96 36.36 -6.25
C PRO A 245 12.45 34.91 -6.14
N CYS A 246 12.79 34.34 -7.30
CA CYS A 246 13.37 33.00 -7.43
C CYS A 246 14.81 33.10 -7.91
N THR A 247 15.57 32.01 -7.81
CA THR A 247 16.96 31.96 -8.28
C THR A 247 17.11 30.79 -9.26
N PRO A 248 17.39 31.04 -10.56
CA PRO A 248 17.42 32.35 -11.21
C PRO A 248 16.03 33.04 -11.21
N ASN A 249 16.02 34.36 -11.42
CA ASN A 249 14.78 35.12 -11.47
C ASN A 249 13.97 34.74 -12.71
N HIS A 250 12.65 34.56 -12.54
CA HIS A 250 11.76 34.39 -13.67
C HIS A 250 11.64 35.68 -14.47
N GLU A 251 11.76 35.56 -15.79
CA GLU A 251 11.47 36.67 -16.70
C GLU A 251 9.98 37.02 -16.59
N VAL A 252 9.69 38.32 -16.53
CA VAL A 252 8.33 38.83 -16.49
C VAL A 252 7.99 39.37 -17.87
N VAL A 253 6.78 39.07 -18.35
CA VAL A 253 6.28 39.50 -19.66
C VAL A 253 4.81 39.92 -19.60
N TRP A 254 4.37 40.61 -20.64
CA TRP A 254 2.94 40.73 -20.96
C TRP A 254 2.56 39.54 -21.84
N ALA A 255 1.61 38.73 -21.38
CA ALA A 255 1.12 37.57 -22.12
C ALA A 255 -0.36 37.72 -22.44
N LYS A 256 -0.77 37.33 -23.65
CA LYS A 256 -2.16 37.41 -24.12
C LYS A 256 -2.74 36.02 -24.38
N MET A 257 -3.76 35.67 -23.60
CA MET A 257 -4.55 34.46 -23.81
C MET A 257 -5.72 34.73 -24.75
N LYS A 258 -6.13 33.73 -25.55
CA LYS A 258 -7.26 33.84 -26.47
C LYS A 258 -8.53 34.28 -25.73
N GLY A 259 -9.17 35.34 -26.21
CA GLY A 259 -10.37 35.92 -25.59
C GLY A 259 -10.10 36.96 -24.48
N PHE A 260 -8.83 37.15 -24.08
CA PHE A 260 -8.43 38.10 -23.05
C PHE A 260 -7.43 39.14 -23.60
N GLY A 261 -7.26 40.24 -22.88
CA GLY A 261 -6.21 41.22 -23.16
C GLY A 261 -4.85 40.78 -22.60
N TYR A 262 -3.80 41.58 -22.84
CA TYR A 262 -2.49 41.33 -22.24
C TYR A 262 -2.54 41.42 -20.71
N TRP A 263 -1.89 40.48 -20.05
CA TRP A 263 -1.83 40.36 -18.60
C TRP A 263 -0.39 40.11 -18.16
N PRO A 264 0.06 40.65 -17.01
CA PRO A 264 1.42 40.41 -16.58
C PRO A 264 1.59 38.98 -16.10
N ALA A 265 2.71 38.34 -16.44
CA ALA A 265 2.99 36.95 -16.10
C ALA A 265 4.48 36.68 -15.89
N LYS A 266 4.79 35.64 -15.10
CA LYS A 266 6.14 35.06 -14.96
C LYS A 266 6.31 33.91 -15.94
N ILE A 267 7.42 33.88 -16.65
CA ILE A 267 7.80 32.75 -17.51
C ILE A 267 8.38 31.63 -16.65
N LEU A 268 7.80 30.44 -16.79
CA LEU A 268 8.30 29.23 -16.14
C LEU A 268 9.23 28.46 -17.07
N GLN A 269 8.84 28.30 -18.34
CA GLN A 269 9.63 27.62 -19.37
C GLN A 269 9.24 28.13 -20.78
N ARG A 270 10.11 27.86 -21.76
CA ARG A 270 9.93 28.23 -23.16
C ARG A 270 10.11 26.98 -24.03
N GLU A 271 9.21 26.82 -25.00
CA GLU A 271 9.34 25.89 -26.13
C GLU A 271 9.34 26.71 -27.43
N ASP A 272 9.73 26.12 -28.56
CA ASP A 272 9.98 26.85 -29.82
C ASP A 272 8.81 27.72 -30.29
N ASN A 273 7.55 27.29 -30.06
CA ASN A 273 6.35 27.99 -30.52
C ASN A 273 5.46 28.54 -29.39
N GLN A 274 5.72 28.18 -28.13
CA GLN A 274 4.86 28.53 -26.99
C GLN A 274 5.66 28.77 -25.72
N VAL A 275 5.12 29.60 -24.84
CA VAL A 275 5.73 29.99 -23.57
C VAL A 275 4.78 29.64 -22.43
N ASP A 276 5.26 28.87 -21.47
CA ASP A 276 4.52 28.53 -20.26
C ASP A 276 4.66 29.66 -19.26
N VAL A 277 3.53 30.30 -18.96
CA VAL A 277 3.48 31.46 -18.08
C VAL A 277 2.53 31.23 -16.92
N ARG A 278 2.83 31.89 -15.82
CA ARG A 278 1.94 32.00 -14.66
C ARG A 278 1.58 33.46 -14.42
N PHE A 279 0.30 33.77 -14.55
CA PHE A 279 -0.22 35.13 -14.50
C PHE A 279 -0.21 35.69 -13.08
N PHE A 280 0.04 37.00 -12.96
CA PHE A 280 -0.21 37.74 -11.73
C PHE A 280 -1.71 37.97 -11.52
N GLY A 281 -2.11 38.22 -10.28
CA GLY A 281 -3.48 38.45 -9.86
C GLY A 281 -4.14 37.23 -9.20
N HIS A 282 -5.43 37.35 -8.88
CA HIS A 282 -6.07 36.51 -7.87
C HIS A 282 -6.02 34.98 -8.10
N GLN A 283 -6.12 34.54 -9.35
CA GLN A 283 -6.20 33.11 -9.67
C GLN A 283 -4.82 32.46 -9.91
N HIS A 284 -3.76 33.27 -10.06
CA HIS A 284 -2.41 32.83 -10.44
C HIS A 284 -2.40 31.74 -11.52
N GLN A 285 -3.25 31.92 -12.52
CA GLN A 285 -3.53 30.92 -13.55
C GLN A 285 -2.26 30.61 -14.35
N ARG A 286 -2.08 29.33 -14.68
CA ARG A 286 -1.01 28.86 -15.57
C ARG A 286 -1.56 28.58 -16.95
N ALA A 287 -0.82 28.94 -18.00
CA ALA A 287 -1.19 28.64 -19.38
C ALA A 287 0.03 28.62 -20.30
N TRP A 288 -0.06 27.80 -21.34
CA TRP A 288 0.80 27.89 -22.51
C TRP A 288 0.27 28.96 -23.47
N ILE A 289 1.13 29.92 -23.81
CA ILE A 289 0.79 31.07 -24.64
C ILE A 289 1.66 31.04 -25.91
N PRO A 290 1.07 31.18 -27.11
CA PRO A 290 1.86 31.28 -28.35
C PRO A 290 2.91 32.38 -28.25
N ALA A 291 4.13 32.13 -28.76
CA ALA A 291 5.25 33.07 -28.64
C ALA A 291 4.91 34.46 -29.21
N ASP A 292 4.13 34.54 -30.29
CA ASP A 292 3.64 35.79 -30.90
C ASP A 292 2.76 36.65 -29.96
N ASN A 293 2.16 36.02 -28.95
CA ASN A 293 1.31 36.66 -27.96
C ASN A 293 2.06 37.05 -26.68
N ILE A 294 3.39 36.99 -26.70
CA ILE A 294 4.28 37.46 -25.64
C ILE A 294 4.88 38.81 -26.05
N GLN A 295 4.90 39.76 -25.11
CA GLN A 295 5.49 41.08 -25.29
C GLN A 295 6.41 41.38 -24.09
N ASP A 296 7.51 42.09 -24.35
CA ASP A 296 8.45 42.52 -23.30
C ASP A 296 7.73 43.36 -22.26
N ILE A 297 8.03 43.15 -20.97
CA ILE A 297 7.34 43.84 -19.87
C ILE A 297 7.50 45.38 -19.92
N LYS A 298 8.54 45.88 -20.60
CA LYS A 298 8.80 47.32 -20.78
C LYS A 298 7.85 47.99 -21.77
N VAL A 299 7.12 47.22 -22.59
CA VAL A 299 6.13 47.77 -23.54
C VAL A 299 5.06 48.53 -22.76
N SER A 300 4.72 49.73 -23.22
CA SER A 300 3.78 50.57 -22.48
C SER A 300 2.36 50.00 -22.55
N VAL A 301 1.64 50.06 -21.42
CA VAL A 301 0.25 49.57 -21.32
C VAL A 301 -0.68 50.24 -22.35
N GLN A 302 -0.37 51.48 -22.75
CA GLN A 302 -1.13 52.21 -23.77
C GLN A 302 -1.04 51.54 -25.14
N GLN A 303 0.13 51.00 -25.51
CA GLN A 303 0.35 50.29 -26.77
C GLN A 303 -0.35 48.92 -26.79
N LEU A 304 -0.51 48.28 -25.63
CA LEU A 304 -1.10 46.94 -25.51
C LEU A 304 -2.65 46.93 -25.57
N GLN A 305 -3.30 48.09 -25.63
CA GLN A 305 -4.77 48.23 -25.74
C GLN A 305 -5.57 47.41 -24.70
N VAL A 306 -5.10 47.37 -23.45
CA VAL A 306 -5.67 46.49 -22.42
C VAL A 306 -6.91 47.08 -21.75
N LYS A 307 -7.90 46.22 -21.49
CA LYS A 307 -9.05 46.55 -20.62
C LYS A 307 -8.62 46.57 -19.15
N ARG A 308 -8.53 47.77 -18.57
CA ARG A 308 -8.09 48.02 -17.17
C ARG A 308 -9.15 47.67 -16.11
N SER A 309 -9.55 46.40 -16.07
CA SER A 309 -10.46 45.88 -15.04
C SER A 309 -9.83 45.98 -13.63
N ALA A 310 -10.65 45.85 -12.59
CA ALA A 310 -10.15 45.84 -11.21
C ALA A 310 -9.16 44.68 -10.96
N GLY A 311 -9.44 43.49 -11.52
CA GLY A 311 -8.54 42.34 -11.46
C GLY A 311 -7.20 42.61 -12.17
N TRP A 312 -7.25 43.30 -13.32
CA TRP A 312 -6.04 43.66 -14.07
C TRP A 312 -5.15 44.64 -13.30
N LYS A 313 -5.77 45.64 -12.66
CA LYS A 313 -5.04 46.59 -11.80
C LYS A 313 -4.34 45.89 -10.65
N LYS A 314 -5.05 45.01 -9.92
CA LYS A 314 -4.46 44.20 -8.84
C LYS A 314 -3.29 43.34 -9.31
N ALA A 315 -3.38 42.77 -10.51
CA ALA A 315 -2.27 42.00 -11.09
C ALA A 315 -1.04 42.88 -11.40
N CYS A 316 -1.25 44.12 -11.83
CA CYS A 316 -0.16 45.08 -12.03
C CYS A 316 0.44 45.54 -10.69
N ASP A 317 -0.40 45.81 -9.68
CA ASP A 317 0.06 46.18 -8.34
C ASP A 317 0.91 45.05 -7.72
N GLU A 318 0.49 43.79 -7.89
CA GLU A 318 1.24 42.61 -7.46
C GLU A 318 2.57 42.45 -8.22
N LEU A 319 2.58 42.74 -9.52
CA LEU A 319 3.81 42.76 -10.32
C LEU A 319 4.78 43.84 -9.82
N GLU A 320 4.32 45.06 -9.61
CA GLU A 320 5.14 46.17 -9.11
C GLU A 320 5.77 45.82 -7.76
N LEU A 321 4.99 45.18 -6.87
CA LEU A 321 5.48 44.66 -5.61
C LEU A 321 6.53 43.57 -5.80
N SER A 322 6.34 42.65 -6.76
CA SER A 322 7.33 41.61 -7.08
C SER A 322 8.64 42.20 -7.59
N GLN A 323 8.59 43.19 -8.49
CA GLN A 323 9.77 43.90 -8.99
C GLN A 323 10.47 44.68 -7.88
N ARG A 324 9.71 45.23 -6.93
CA ARG A 324 10.27 45.87 -5.73
C ARG A 324 11.02 44.87 -4.86
N PHE A 325 10.43 43.70 -4.56
CA PHE A 325 11.11 42.65 -3.78
C PHE A 325 12.38 42.17 -4.49
N GLN A 326 12.36 42.08 -5.81
CA GLN A 326 13.53 41.72 -6.60
C GLN A 326 14.65 42.78 -6.49
N ARG A 327 14.32 44.08 -6.56
CA ARG A 327 15.30 45.18 -6.37
C ARG A 327 15.85 45.24 -4.95
N GLU A 328 15.02 44.96 -3.95
CA GLU A 328 15.40 44.94 -2.53
C GLU A 328 16.12 43.65 -2.12
N GLY A 329 16.23 42.65 -3.02
CA GLY A 329 16.82 41.35 -2.67
C GLY A 329 16.03 40.58 -1.61
N ARG A 330 14.71 40.82 -1.52
CA ARG A 330 13.85 40.22 -0.49
C ARG A 330 13.45 38.80 -0.86
N PHE A 331 14.32 37.83 -0.62
CA PHE A 331 14.04 36.40 -0.84
C PHE A 331 13.20 35.79 0.28
N TRP A 332 12.42 34.76 -0.06
CA TRP A 332 11.74 33.96 0.95
C TRP A 332 12.75 33.08 1.70
N LYS A 333 12.96 33.36 2.99
CA LYS A 333 13.79 32.53 3.87
C LYS A 333 12.91 31.58 4.70
N THR A 334 13.26 30.30 4.75
CA THR A 334 12.62 29.34 5.66
C THR A 334 13.34 29.37 7.01
N LYS A 335 12.64 29.19 8.15
CA LYS A 335 13.21 29.07 9.51
C LYS A 335 14.40 28.09 9.64
N MET A 336 14.54 27.13 8.71
CA MET A 336 15.65 26.18 8.67
C MET A 336 16.95 26.79 8.11
N VAL A 337 16.83 27.77 7.20
CA VAL A 337 17.97 28.51 6.62
C VAL A 337 18.53 29.48 7.66
N GLU A 338 17.67 30.13 8.45
CA GLU A 338 18.10 30.92 9.62
C GLU A 338 18.95 30.06 10.57
N ARG A 339 18.48 28.86 10.93
CA ARG A 339 19.19 27.94 11.83
C ARG A 339 20.51 27.38 11.27
N LEU A 340 20.69 27.37 9.94
CA LEU A 340 21.93 26.95 9.28
C LEU A 340 22.92 28.12 9.10
N GLU A 341 22.42 29.33 8.86
CA GLU A 341 23.22 30.56 8.80
C GLU A 341 23.71 30.97 10.20
N GLU A 342 22.89 30.83 11.24
CA GLU A 342 23.27 31.03 12.65
C GLU A 342 24.41 30.08 13.07
N ARG A 343 24.32 28.80 12.70
CA ARG A 343 25.39 27.81 12.96
C ARG A 343 26.68 28.07 12.18
N ARG A 344 26.62 28.84 11.09
CA ARG A 344 27.79 29.20 10.28
C ARG A 344 28.45 30.49 10.78
N GLY A 345 27.67 31.38 11.41
CA GLY A 345 28.17 32.61 12.05
C GLY A 345 28.90 32.37 13.38
N GLU A 346 28.56 31.31 14.11
CA GLU A 346 29.23 30.97 15.39
C GLU A 346 30.57 30.22 15.21
N GLY A 347 30.91 29.80 13.99
CA GLY A 347 32.08 28.96 13.71
C GLY A 347 33.38 29.70 13.38
N GLU A 348 33.37 31.02 13.24
CA GLU A 348 34.53 31.81 12.76
C GLU A 348 35.32 32.55 13.87
N GLU A 349 34.83 32.58 15.12
CA GLU A 349 35.49 33.32 16.22
C GLU A 349 36.27 32.47 17.24
N ARG A 350 36.50 31.17 17.00
CA ARG A 350 37.28 30.35 17.93
C ARG A 350 38.26 29.40 17.24
N LEU A 351 39.26 29.98 16.59
CA LEU A 351 40.48 29.30 16.16
C LEU A 351 41.69 29.86 16.92
N THR A 352 41.88 29.38 18.15
CA THR A 352 43.21 29.31 18.78
C THR A 352 43.23 28.18 19.82
N GLU A 353 44.22 27.29 19.65
CA GLU A 353 44.78 26.29 20.59
C GLU A 353 44.21 24.85 20.61
N ARG A 354 45.09 23.92 20.20
CA ARG A 354 45.10 22.43 20.24
C ARG A 354 45.42 21.91 21.68
N PRO A 355 45.54 20.59 21.99
CA PRO A 355 45.45 19.38 21.14
C PRO A 355 44.66 18.16 21.71
N GLU A 356 44.40 17.20 20.80
CA GLU A 356 44.41 15.72 20.91
C GLU A 356 43.95 15.01 22.20
N GLU A 357 42.93 14.13 22.08
CA GLU A 357 43.04 12.73 22.52
C GLU A 357 41.91 11.85 21.93
N ALA A 358 42.26 10.59 21.69
CA ALA A 358 41.43 9.48 21.21
C ALA A 358 40.45 9.00 22.33
N GLU A 359 39.49 8.09 22.21
CA GLU A 359 39.19 6.89 21.41
C GLU A 359 37.67 6.57 21.58
N SER A 360 37.15 5.60 20.80
CA SER A 360 36.29 4.43 21.18
C SER A 360 35.21 4.56 22.28
N SER A 361 34.14 3.78 22.40
CA SER A 361 33.41 2.75 21.65
C SER A 361 32.15 2.45 22.52
N ILE A 362 31.15 1.79 21.91
CA ILE A 362 30.13 0.86 22.48
C ILE A 362 29.00 1.33 23.45
N SER A 363 27.76 0.98 23.03
CA SER A 363 26.68 0.21 23.73
C SER A 363 26.17 0.67 25.12
N SER A 364 24.96 0.42 25.61
CA SER A 364 23.63 -0.04 25.16
C SER A 364 22.73 0.03 26.40
N THR A 365 21.43 0.29 26.20
CA THR A 365 20.25 -0.11 27.02
C THR A 365 20.26 0.03 28.55
N SER A 366 19.22 0.69 29.09
CA SER A 366 18.39 0.15 30.19
C SER A 366 17.04 0.87 30.29
N ASN A 367 15.98 0.07 30.49
CA ASN A 367 14.61 0.46 30.85
C ASN A 367 14.57 1.21 32.20
N THR A 368 13.58 2.09 32.39
CA THR A 368 12.44 1.87 33.32
C THR A 368 11.41 3.01 33.28
N ASN A 369 10.15 2.58 33.40
CA ASN A 369 8.91 3.28 33.75
C ASN A 369 9.04 4.46 34.74
N GLU A 370 8.25 5.52 34.55
CA GLU A 370 7.53 6.29 35.60
C GLU A 370 6.58 7.31 34.92
N GLN A 371 5.27 7.06 34.95
CA GLN A 371 4.27 7.68 35.85
C GLN A 371 4.17 9.21 35.80
N VAL A 372 3.07 9.64 35.18
CA VAL A 372 2.56 11.01 35.10
C VAL A 372 1.94 11.41 36.45
N LYS A 373 2.37 12.55 37.01
CA LYS A 373 1.66 13.29 38.07
C LYS A 373 1.39 14.73 37.60
N HIS A 374 0.13 15.11 37.67
CA HIS A 374 -0.40 16.47 37.51
C HIS A 374 -0.10 17.36 38.73
N THR A 375 0.06 18.67 38.49
CA THR A 375 -0.50 19.84 39.22
C THR A 375 -0.02 21.11 38.47
N ASP A 376 -0.87 21.83 37.74
CA ASP A 376 -1.80 22.91 38.15
C ASP A 376 -1.15 24.30 38.18
N SER A 377 -1.57 25.21 37.29
CA SER A 377 -2.03 26.58 37.63
C SER A 377 -2.11 27.55 36.43
N GLN A 378 -3.34 28.01 36.21
CA GLN A 378 -3.78 29.40 35.98
C GLN A 378 -3.63 30.09 34.60
N GLU A 379 -4.79 30.36 34.00
CA GLU A 379 -5.09 31.62 33.30
C GLU A 379 -6.41 32.23 33.83
N PRO A 380 -6.61 33.57 33.71
CA PRO A 380 -7.61 34.30 34.49
C PRO A 380 -8.97 34.52 33.82
N LYS A 381 -9.93 34.90 34.68
CA LYS A 381 -11.37 35.10 34.47
C LYS A 381 -11.74 36.40 33.74
N ALA A 382 -12.87 36.37 33.03
CA ALA A 382 -13.78 37.51 32.86
C ALA A 382 -15.26 37.09 32.97
N LYS A 383 -16.11 38.06 33.33
CA LYS A 383 -17.32 37.98 34.17
C LYS A 383 -18.65 37.58 33.50
N LYS A 384 -19.55 37.02 34.33
CA LYS A 384 -20.97 36.65 34.13
C LYS A 384 -21.93 37.84 33.94
N SER A 385 -23.06 37.61 33.25
CA SER A 385 -24.38 38.17 33.61
C SER A 385 -25.58 37.28 33.20
N ARG A 386 -26.21 36.67 34.22
CA ARG A 386 -27.66 36.59 34.57
C ARG A 386 -28.77 36.01 33.63
N ARG A 387 -29.20 34.79 33.97
CA ARG A 387 -30.56 34.26 34.35
C ARG A 387 -31.79 34.36 33.40
N GLY A 388 -32.42 33.19 33.15
CA GLY A 388 -33.84 32.97 32.85
C GLY A 388 -34.19 31.47 32.74
N GLN A 389 -35.26 30.98 33.39
CA GLN A 389 -35.66 29.57 33.54
C GLN A 389 -36.84 29.18 32.61
N ALA A 390 -36.79 27.94 32.09
CA ALA A 390 -37.86 26.96 31.76
C ALA A 390 -38.95 27.28 30.69
N PRO A 391 -39.72 26.32 30.15
CA PRO A 391 -39.66 24.83 30.19
C PRO A 391 -39.72 24.14 28.78
N ASP A 392 -39.65 22.80 28.82
CA ASP A 392 -39.85 21.76 27.78
C ASP A 392 -41.14 21.93 26.92
N PRO A 393 -41.20 21.34 25.70
CA PRO A 393 -42.05 20.14 25.56
C PRO A 393 -41.54 19.02 24.61
N LYS A 394 -41.58 17.79 25.14
CA LYS A 394 -42.04 16.48 24.61
C LYS A 394 -42.54 16.39 23.16
N GLU A 395 -42.03 15.37 22.45
CA GLU A 395 -42.73 14.43 21.53
C GLU A 395 -41.78 13.21 21.36
N GLU A 396 -42.04 12.06 21.98
CA GLU A 396 -42.87 10.90 21.54
C GLU A 396 -42.30 10.03 20.39
N ASP A 397 -42.24 8.74 20.71
CA ASP A 397 -41.70 7.50 20.11
C ASP A 397 -42.26 7.16 18.68
N PRO A 398 -41.89 6.05 17.96
CA PRO A 398 -41.49 4.74 18.49
C PRO A 398 -40.36 3.96 17.78
N GLU A 399 -39.74 3.09 18.58
CA GLU A 399 -39.04 1.85 18.24
C GLU A 399 -40.00 0.82 17.60
N PRO A 400 -39.48 -0.23 16.93
CA PRO A 400 -40.10 -1.54 17.15
C PRO A 400 -39.09 -2.62 17.56
N GLU A 401 -39.41 -3.26 18.68
CA GLU A 401 -39.01 -4.62 19.07
C GLU A 401 -39.50 -5.67 18.07
N ILE A 402 -38.71 -6.75 17.90
CA ILE A 402 -39.03 -8.19 18.08
C ILE A 402 -37.76 -8.96 17.66
N GLU A 403 -37.31 -10.07 18.24
CA GLU A 403 -37.91 -11.03 19.16
C GLU A 403 -36.76 -11.79 19.85
N ALA A 404 -36.91 -12.03 21.15
CA ALA A 404 -36.07 -12.92 21.92
C ALA A 404 -36.61 -14.36 21.83
N VAL A 405 -35.72 -15.34 21.65
CA VAL A 405 -36.01 -16.73 22.02
C VAL A 405 -34.95 -17.24 22.99
N SER A 406 -35.42 -17.51 24.19
CA SER A 406 -34.74 -18.20 25.28
C SER A 406 -35.13 -19.69 25.23
N SER A 407 -34.16 -20.58 25.45
CA SER A 407 -34.43 -21.88 26.07
C SER A 407 -33.17 -22.36 26.80
N SER A 408 -33.33 -22.50 28.12
CA SER A 408 -32.32 -22.92 29.09
C SER A 408 -32.19 -24.45 29.18
N GLN A 409 -30.98 -24.94 29.43
CA GLN A 409 -30.77 -26.09 30.34
C GLN A 409 -29.35 -26.11 30.94
N GLU A 410 -29.30 -25.53 32.15
CA GLU A 410 -28.61 -25.91 33.41
C GLU A 410 -27.27 -26.72 33.48
N ILE A 411 -26.28 -26.02 34.09
CA ILE A 411 -25.37 -26.40 35.22
C ILE A 411 -24.15 -27.34 34.95
N PRO A 412 -22.96 -27.21 35.61
CA PRO A 412 -22.45 -26.19 36.55
C PRO A 412 -21.10 -25.51 36.19
N VAL A 413 -20.89 -24.42 36.93
CA VAL A 413 -19.70 -23.59 37.17
C VAL A 413 -18.50 -24.35 37.77
N THR A 414 -17.27 -24.02 37.34
CA THR A 414 -16.15 -23.72 38.27
C THR A 414 -14.97 -23.00 37.58
N THR A 415 -14.41 -22.06 38.33
CA THR A 415 -13.34 -21.10 38.06
C THR A 415 -11.93 -21.73 38.03
N PRO A 416 -10.93 -21.03 37.46
CA PRO A 416 -9.56 -21.53 37.34
C PRO A 416 -8.73 -21.27 38.61
N HIS A 417 -8.15 -22.33 39.17
CA HIS A 417 -7.10 -22.26 40.20
C HIS A 417 -5.72 -22.67 39.65
N GLN A 418 -4.71 -22.15 40.33
CA GLN A 418 -3.27 -22.08 40.05
C GLN A 418 -2.54 -23.44 39.90
N PRO A 419 -1.31 -23.44 39.34
CA PRO A 419 -0.49 -24.66 39.26
C PRO A 419 0.12 -25.02 40.64
N GLU A 420 -0.27 -26.16 41.18
CA GLU A 420 0.44 -26.83 42.27
C GLU A 420 1.55 -27.75 41.74
N LYS A 421 2.69 -27.70 42.42
CA LYS A 421 3.82 -28.61 42.26
C LYS A 421 3.47 -29.96 42.88
N LEU A 422 3.64 -31.05 42.14
CA LEU A 422 3.71 -32.39 42.73
C LEU A 422 4.94 -33.14 42.23
N SER A 423 5.88 -33.29 43.16
CA SER A 423 6.93 -34.30 43.15
C SER A 423 6.32 -35.69 43.28
N VAL A 424 6.79 -36.65 42.48
CA VAL A 424 6.67 -38.07 42.81
C VAL A 424 8.07 -38.68 42.77
N SER A 425 8.60 -38.87 43.97
CA SER A 425 9.67 -39.80 44.28
C SER A 425 9.00 -41.14 44.64
N THR A 426 9.38 -42.24 44.01
CA THR A 426 9.13 -43.58 44.58
C THR A 426 10.39 -44.42 44.50
N GLN A 427 10.85 -44.76 45.70
CA GLN A 427 11.98 -45.60 46.00
C GLN A 427 11.70 -47.07 45.66
N THR A 428 12.80 -47.74 45.35
CA THR A 428 13.07 -49.18 45.35
C THR A 428 12.22 -50.03 46.30
N LYS A 429 11.68 -51.14 45.78
CA LYS A 429 11.48 -52.38 46.54
C LYS A 429 11.97 -53.59 45.74
N LYS A 430 12.94 -54.31 46.32
CA LYS A 430 13.34 -55.66 45.96
C LYS A 430 12.18 -56.62 46.27
N ALA A 431 11.87 -57.50 45.33
CA ALA A 431 11.20 -58.77 45.63
C ALA A 431 11.83 -59.88 44.78
N SER A 432 12.37 -60.86 45.49
CA SER A 432 12.93 -62.11 45.02
C SER A 432 11.83 -63.01 44.46
N ALA A 433 12.09 -63.68 43.34
CA ALA A 433 11.30 -64.84 42.91
C ALA A 433 12.23 -65.90 42.30
N ALA A 434 11.97 -67.13 42.70
CA ALA A 434 12.89 -68.25 42.75
C ALA A 434 13.14 -68.93 41.39
N SER A 435 14.37 -69.43 41.20
CA SER A 435 14.70 -70.44 40.18
C SER A 435 14.08 -71.79 40.55
N PRO A 436 13.40 -72.50 39.62
CA PRO A 436 12.99 -73.87 39.85
C PRO A 436 14.20 -74.81 39.74
N ARG A 437 14.46 -75.57 40.81
CA ARG A 437 15.26 -76.81 40.76
C ARG A 437 14.48 -77.86 39.96
N CYS A 438 14.99 -78.24 38.79
CA CYS A 438 14.65 -79.54 38.19
C CYS A 438 15.67 -80.58 38.62
N LEU A 439 15.19 -81.52 39.42
CA LEU A 439 15.87 -82.71 39.91
C LEU A 439 16.29 -83.60 38.72
N HIS A 440 17.56 -84.02 38.69
CA HIS A 440 17.98 -85.13 37.85
C HIS A 440 17.37 -86.43 38.39
N ARG A 441 16.38 -86.96 37.68
CA ARG A 441 15.93 -88.35 37.82
C ARG A 441 16.83 -89.22 36.95
N SER A 442 17.75 -89.93 37.58
CA SER A 442 18.54 -90.99 36.95
C SER A 442 17.60 -92.01 36.30
N THR A 443 17.66 -92.12 34.97
CA THR A 443 17.17 -93.28 34.25
C THR A 443 18.40 -94.00 33.70
N GLN A 444 18.76 -95.10 34.35
CA GLN A 444 19.73 -96.05 33.80
C GLN A 444 19.14 -96.63 32.51
N THR A 445 19.86 -96.49 31.41
CA THR A 445 19.73 -97.39 30.27
C THR A 445 21.09 -98.06 30.08
N THR A 446 21.14 -99.34 30.43
CA THR A 446 22.24 -100.24 30.08
C THR A 446 22.09 -100.63 28.62
N SER A 447 23.02 -100.19 27.77
CA SER A 447 23.28 -100.85 26.50
C SER A 447 24.73 -100.59 26.10
N ASP A 448 25.54 -101.64 26.17
CA ASP A 448 26.83 -101.74 25.50
C ASP A 448 26.65 -101.47 24.01
N GLY A 449 27.40 -100.49 23.52
CA GLY A 449 27.46 -100.13 22.11
C GLY A 449 28.38 -98.94 21.94
N ALA A 450 29.63 -99.19 21.50
CA ALA A 450 30.64 -98.17 21.29
C ALA A 450 30.17 -97.12 20.26
N CYS A 451 29.67 -95.98 20.73
CA CYS A 451 29.74 -94.76 19.95
C CYS A 451 31.11 -94.13 20.23
N GLN A 452 32.07 -94.36 19.32
CA GLN A 452 33.28 -93.53 19.26
C GLN A 452 32.87 -92.05 19.32
N ASN A 453 33.66 -91.23 20.02
CA ASN A 453 33.45 -89.83 20.42
C ASN A 453 32.80 -88.83 19.42
N MET A 454 32.47 -89.25 18.21
CA MET A 454 31.74 -88.52 17.17
C MET A 454 30.29 -88.14 17.52
N CYS A 455 29.52 -88.93 18.29
CA CYS A 455 28.12 -88.56 18.58
C CYS A 455 28.00 -87.42 19.59
N HIS A 456 28.85 -87.40 20.63
CA HIS A 456 28.84 -86.33 21.64
C HIS A 456 29.35 -85.01 21.06
N GLU A 457 30.38 -85.03 20.23
CA GLU A 457 30.87 -83.84 19.51
C GLU A 457 29.85 -83.30 18.50
N LYS A 458 29.18 -84.19 17.75
CA LYS A 458 28.13 -83.78 16.81
C LYS A 458 26.93 -83.16 17.53
N TYR A 459 26.49 -83.75 18.65
CA TYR A 459 25.40 -83.17 19.46
C TYR A 459 25.80 -81.85 20.12
N THR A 460 27.03 -81.73 20.64
CA THR A 460 27.54 -80.50 21.25
C THR A 460 27.68 -79.38 20.22
N LYS A 461 28.16 -79.70 19.01
CA LYS A 461 28.23 -78.76 17.88
C LYS A 461 26.84 -78.30 17.46
N ILE A 462 25.90 -79.23 17.25
CA ILE A 462 24.51 -78.89 16.92
C ILE A 462 23.87 -78.02 18.02
N PHE A 463 24.12 -78.32 19.30
CA PHE A 463 23.60 -77.52 20.41
C PHE A 463 24.19 -76.11 20.46
N ASN A 464 25.50 -75.97 20.23
CA ASN A 464 26.15 -74.66 20.16
C ASN A 464 25.70 -73.86 18.93
N ASP A 465 25.57 -74.50 17.77
CA ASP A 465 25.06 -73.89 16.54
C ASP A 465 23.61 -73.40 16.74
N VAL A 466 22.74 -74.20 17.38
CA VAL A 466 21.37 -73.80 17.74
C VAL A 466 21.36 -72.65 18.75
N LYS A 467 22.24 -72.67 19.75
CA LYS A 467 22.37 -71.60 20.75
C LYS A 467 22.83 -70.28 20.13
N ASP A 468 23.77 -70.32 19.19
CA ASP A 468 24.27 -69.14 18.51
C ASP A 468 23.29 -68.62 17.46
N MET A 469 22.56 -69.52 16.77
CA MET A 469 21.41 -69.13 15.96
C MET A 469 20.35 -68.43 16.81
N MET A 470 19.98 -68.98 17.97
CA MET A 470 18.97 -68.39 18.86
C MET A 470 19.41 -67.03 19.43
N LYS A 471 20.69 -66.86 19.77
CA LYS A 471 21.23 -65.54 20.18
C LYS A 471 21.24 -64.54 19.03
N ALA A 472 21.64 -64.96 17.83
CA ALA A 472 21.62 -64.11 16.66
C ALA A 472 20.20 -63.69 16.29
N ASP A 473 19.23 -64.60 16.45
CA ASP A 473 17.82 -64.34 16.19
C ASP A 473 17.21 -63.39 17.24
N ASN A 474 17.49 -63.62 18.52
CA ASN A 474 17.06 -62.71 19.59
C ASN A 474 17.69 -61.31 19.44
N LYS A 475 18.96 -61.23 19.02
CA LYS A 475 19.62 -59.96 18.70
C LYS A 475 18.93 -59.25 17.53
N ARG A 476 18.65 -59.95 16.44
CA ARG A 476 17.95 -59.39 15.27
C ARG A 476 16.53 -58.93 15.63
N GLU A 477 15.81 -59.72 16.42
CA GLU A 477 14.46 -59.38 16.88
C GLU A 477 14.48 -58.14 17.79
N THR A 478 15.43 -58.08 18.73
CA THR A 478 15.62 -56.90 19.58
C THR A 478 15.95 -55.65 18.76
N GLU A 479 16.84 -55.76 17.76
CA GLU A 479 17.18 -54.65 16.87
C GLU A 479 15.98 -54.20 16.02
N ARG A 480 15.14 -55.13 15.55
CA ARG A 480 13.91 -54.82 14.81
C ARG A 480 12.92 -54.06 15.70
N VAL A 481 12.62 -54.58 16.89
CA VAL A 481 11.67 -53.96 17.83
C VAL A 481 12.14 -52.57 18.25
N VAL A 482 13.44 -52.39 18.51
CA VAL A 482 14.00 -51.06 18.84
C VAL A 482 13.87 -50.09 17.67
N ARG A 483 14.11 -50.55 16.43
CA ARG A 483 13.96 -49.70 15.23
C ARG A 483 12.51 -49.27 15.02
N GLU A 484 11.57 -50.20 15.12
CA GLU A 484 10.14 -49.93 15.00
C GLU A 484 9.65 -48.97 16.10
N ALA A 485 10.10 -49.15 17.35
CA ALA A 485 9.77 -48.25 18.46
C ALA A 485 10.31 -46.83 18.24
N LEU A 486 11.54 -46.69 17.73
CA LEU A 486 12.13 -45.38 17.43
C LEU A 486 11.43 -44.68 16.25
N GLU A 487 11.02 -45.44 15.23
CA GLU A 487 10.29 -44.91 14.08
C GLU A 487 8.88 -44.46 14.46
N LYS A 488 8.19 -45.25 15.30
CA LYS A 488 6.90 -44.88 15.88
C LYS A 488 7.00 -43.62 16.72
N LEU A 489 8.00 -43.52 17.61
CA LEU A 489 8.21 -42.34 18.44
C LEU A 489 8.54 -41.09 17.60
N ARG A 490 9.32 -41.23 16.52
CA ARG A 490 9.57 -40.12 15.58
C ARG A 490 8.27 -39.65 14.91
N SER A 491 7.45 -40.59 14.42
CA SER A 491 6.18 -40.26 13.78
C SER A 491 5.21 -39.57 14.75
N GLU A 492 5.14 -40.01 16.01
CA GLU A 492 4.30 -39.39 17.04
C GLU A 492 4.76 -37.96 17.36
N MET A 493 6.07 -37.75 17.48
CA MET A 493 6.65 -36.42 17.74
C MET A 493 6.48 -35.46 16.56
N GLU A 494 6.61 -35.93 15.32
CA GLU A 494 6.36 -35.13 14.12
C GLU A 494 4.89 -34.72 14.01
N GLU A 495 3.96 -35.63 14.31
CA GLU A 495 2.53 -35.34 14.33
C GLU A 495 2.17 -34.33 15.44
N GLU A 496 2.72 -34.49 16.65
CA GLU A 496 2.52 -33.52 17.74
C GLU A 496 3.08 -32.14 17.37
N LYS A 497 4.25 -32.08 16.75
CA LYS A 497 4.84 -30.84 16.22
C LYS A 497 3.94 -30.21 15.16
N ARG A 498 3.42 -31.00 14.21
CA ARG A 498 2.50 -30.52 13.17
C ARG A 498 1.21 -29.95 13.76
N GLN A 499 0.65 -30.62 14.77
CA GLN A 499 -0.53 -30.13 15.50
C GLN A 499 -0.25 -28.84 16.28
N ALA A 500 0.91 -28.73 16.93
CA ALA A 500 1.32 -27.53 17.65
C ALA A 500 1.51 -26.33 16.71
N VAL A 501 2.16 -26.55 15.56
CA VAL A 501 2.33 -25.52 14.52
C VAL A 501 0.98 -25.10 13.95
N SER A 502 0.10 -26.04 13.61
CA SER A 502 -1.25 -25.74 13.10
C SER A 502 -2.06 -24.90 14.10
N LYS A 503 -2.02 -25.24 15.39
CA LYS A 503 -2.65 -24.44 16.45
C LYS A 503 -2.06 -23.03 16.54
N ALA A 504 -0.73 -22.89 16.51
CA ALA A 504 -0.08 -21.58 16.56
C ALA A 504 -0.42 -20.70 15.34
N VAL A 505 -0.44 -21.29 14.13
CA VAL A 505 -0.80 -20.60 12.90
C VAL A 505 -2.26 -20.15 12.93
N SER A 506 -3.19 -21.03 13.32
CA SER A 506 -4.61 -20.66 13.44
C SER A 506 -4.84 -19.54 14.46
N GLY A 507 -4.11 -19.55 15.58
CA GLY A 507 -4.15 -18.49 16.58
C GLY A 507 -3.64 -17.15 16.03
N ALA A 508 -2.50 -17.17 15.35
CA ALA A 508 -1.91 -15.98 14.72
C ALA A 508 -2.81 -15.42 13.61
N GLN A 509 -3.44 -16.29 12.80
CA GLN A 509 -4.36 -15.89 11.73
C GLN A 509 -5.62 -15.24 12.32
N ALA A 510 -6.21 -15.82 13.37
CA ALA A 510 -7.36 -15.23 14.06
C ALA A 510 -7.02 -13.89 14.72
N GLU A 511 -5.81 -13.72 15.27
CA GLU A 511 -5.36 -12.43 15.80
C GLU A 511 -5.18 -11.38 14.70
N MET A 512 -4.55 -11.76 13.59
CA MET A 512 -4.38 -10.90 12.42
C MET A 512 -5.74 -10.45 11.86
N GLU A 513 -6.71 -11.36 11.73
CA GLU A 513 -8.05 -11.06 11.24
C GLU A 513 -8.80 -10.08 12.16
N ARG A 514 -8.72 -10.28 13.49
CA ARG A 514 -9.28 -9.33 14.47
C ARG A 514 -8.66 -7.94 14.34
N LYS A 515 -7.32 -7.86 14.23
CA LYS A 515 -6.61 -6.58 14.03
C LYS A 515 -7.00 -5.92 12.72
N CYS A 516 -7.12 -6.69 11.63
CA CYS A 516 -7.56 -6.19 10.33
C CYS A 516 -9.00 -5.64 10.39
N LYS A 517 -9.92 -6.36 11.03
CA LYS A 517 -11.31 -5.92 11.22
C LYS A 517 -11.38 -4.63 12.04
N MET A 518 -10.61 -4.55 13.13
CA MET A 518 -10.55 -3.34 13.96
C MET A 518 -10.03 -2.13 13.18
N VAL A 519 -8.97 -2.28 12.38
CA VAL A 519 -8.44 -1.19 11.54
C VAL A 519 -9.45 -0.76 10.48
N LYS A 520 -10.15 -1.73 9.87
CA LYS A 520 -11.17 -1.46 8.85
C LYS A 520 -12.35 -0.67 9.42
N GLU A 521 -12.88 -1.06 10.57
CA GLU A 521 -13.97 -0.32 11.23
C GLU A 521 -13.52 1.07 11.66
N LYS A 522 -12.34 1.21 12.26
CA LYS A 522 -11.80 2.53 12.63
C LYS A 522 -11.65 3.47 11.42
N CYS A 523 -11.13 2.96 10.30
CA CYS A 523 -10.99 3.75 9.08
C CYS A 523 -12.36 4.13 8.48
N LYS A 524 -13.35 3.25 8.59
CA LYS A 524 -14.73 3.52 8.18
C LYS A 524 -15.38 4.60 9.05
N GLU A 525 -15.18 4.57 10.37
CA GLU A 525 -15.66 5.61 11.29
C GLU A 525 -15.02 6.97 10.99
N GLU A 526 -13.69 7.02 10.80
CA GLU A 526 -12.98 8.25 10.42
C GLU A 526 -13.50 8.83 9.09
N LEU A 527 -13.76 7.97 8.10
CA LEU A 527 -14.35 8.38 6.82
C LEU A 527 -15.76 8.96 6.99
N VAL A 528 -16.60 8.30 7.80
CA VAL A 528 -17.98 8.76 8.06
C VAL A 528 -17.98 10.12 8.75
N GLU A 529 -17.10 10.35 9.72
CA GLU A 529 -16.98 11.65 10.40
C GLU A 529 -16.48 12.75 9.45
N GLU A 530 -15.51 12.47 8.58
CA GLU A 530 -15.06 13.46 7.60
C GLU A 530 -16.17 13.77 6.56
N VAL A 531 -16.94 12.76 6.13
CA VAL A 531 -18.11 12.98 5.27
C VAL A 531 -19.16 13.84 5.96
N LYS A 532 -19.49 13.56 7.24
CA LYS A 532 -20.42 14.39 8.02
C LYS A 532 -19.96 15.84 8.11
N LYS A 533 -18.66 16.06 8.36
CA LYS A 533 -18.07 17.40 8.41
C LYS A 533 -18.15 18.11 7.06
N MET A 534 -17.86 17.42 5.96
CA MET A 534 -18.01 17.96 4.60
C MET A 534 -19.47 18.32 4.28
N VAL A 535 -20.43 17.48 4.66
CA VAL A 535 -21.87 17.77 4.49
C VAL A 535 -22.29 18.97 5.33
N ALA A 536 -21.82 19.09 6.58
CA ALA A 536 -22.11 20.23 7.43
C ALA A 536 -21.52 21.54 6.88
N GLN A 537 -20.27 21.51 6.40
CA GLN A 537 -19.62 22.63 5.73
C GLN A 537 -20.36 23.03 4.44
N HIS A 538 -20.76 22.05 3.63
CA HIS A 538 -21.55 22.30 2.43
C HIS A 538 -22.90 22.94 2.75
N LYS A 539 -23.60 22.44 3.78
CA LYS A 539 -24.86 23.04 4.26
C LYS A 539 -24.67 24.50 4.71
N GLN A 540 -23.58 24.79 5.40
CA GLN A 540 -23.23 26.16 5.80
C GLN A 540 -22.95 27.05 4.59
N LEU A 541 -22.17 26.57 3.62
CA LEU A 541 -21.88 27.28 2.37
C LEU A 541 -23.15 27.53 1.55
N LEU A 542 -24.07 26.57 1.47
CA LEU A 542 -25.37 26.77 0.83
C LEU A 542 -26.20 27.83 1.56
N SER A 543 -26.20 27.84 2.89
CA SER A 543 -26.91 28.84 3.69
C SER A 543 -26.33 30.25 3.48
N THR A 544 -25.01 30.41 3.51
CA THR A 544 -24.36 31.70 3.23
C THR A 544 -24.60 32.13 1.78
N THR A 545 -24.60 31.18 0.84
CA THR A 545 -24.88 31.45 -0.57
C THR A 545 -26.30 31.97 -0.74
N LYS A 546 -27.31 31.26 -0.21
CA LYS A 546 -28.72 31.66 -0.32
C LYS A 546 -29.08 33.01 0.33
N LYS A 547 -28.23 33.51 1.25
CA LYS A 547 -28.43 34.81 1.92
C LYS A 547 -27.94 36.00 1.10
N LYS A 548 -27.19 35.76 0.01
CA LYS A 548 -26.63 36.80 -0.85
C LYS A 548 -27.34 36.85 -2.20
N GLN A 549 -27.20 37.99 -2.86
CA GLN A 549 -27.61 38.15 -4.26
C GLN A 549 -26.41 37.84 -5.16
N TRP A 550 -26.65 37.18 -6.28
CA TRP A 550 -25.59 36.70 -7.16
C TRP A 550 -25.75 37.28 -8.56
N CYS A 551 -24.62 37.56 -9.19
CA CYS A 551 -24.59 38.07 -10.54
C CYS A 551 -25.09 36.99 -11.50
N TYR A 552 -26.14 37.29 -12.25
CA TYR A 552 -26.70 36.34 -13.21
C TYR A 552 -25.67 35.87 -14.26
N ASN A 553 -24.72 36.74 -14.63
CA ASN A 553 -23.76 36.46 -15.69
C ASN A 553 -22.51 35.71 -15.23
N CYS A 554 -22.02 35.95 -14.01
CA CYS A 554 -20.71 35.44 -13.58
C CYS A 554 -20.68 34.87 -12.16
N GLU A 555 -21.82 34.74 -11.50
CA GLU A 555 -21.97 34.09 -10.18
C GLU A 555 -21.16 34.72 -9.04
N GLU A 556 -20.61 35.91 -9.25
CA GLU A 556 -20.01 36.74 -8.20
C GLU A 556 -21.10 37.45 -7.40
N GLU A 557 -20.78 37.89 -6.17
CA GLU A 557 -21.71 38.63 -5.33
C GLU A 557 -22.22 39.89 -6.07
N ALA A 558 -23.54 39.99 -6.22
CA ALA A 558 -24.15 41.08 -6.95
C ALA A 558 -24.25 42.34 -6.09
N MET A 559 -23.96 43.48 -6.70
CA MET A 559 -24.06 44.80 -6.06
C MET A 559 -25.12 45.71 -6.72
N TYR A 560 -25.59 45.35 -7.91
CA TYR A 560 -26.63 46.07 -8.64
C TYR A 560 -27.86 45.18 -8.88
N HIS A 561 -29.04 45.66 -8.51
CA HIS A 561 -30.30 45.00 -8.80
C HIS A 561 -30.91 45.52 -10.12
N CYS A 562 -31.41 44.62 -10.97
CA CYS A 562 -32.11 44.98 -12.20
C CYS A 562 -33.62 44.71 -12.10
N CYS A 563 -34.03 43.45 -11.98
CA CYS A 563 -35.41 43.03 -11.74
C CYS A 563 -35.44 41.69 -10.99
N TRP A 564 -36.65 41.15 -10.74
CA TRP A 564 -36.83 39.90 -10.01
C TRP A 564 -35.92 38.79 -10.55
N ASN A 565 -35.14 38.18 -9.65
CA ASN A 565 -34.17 37.11 -9.95
C ASN A 565 -33.08 37.51 -10.98
N THR A 566 -32.78 38.80 -11.14
CA THR A 566 -31.68 39.25 -11.99
C THR A 566 -30.94 40.43 -11.36
N SER A 567 -29.73 40.13 -10.90
CA SER A 567 -28.79 41.08 -10.29
C SER A 567 -27.41 40.94 -10.95
N TYR A 568 -26.56 41.96 -10.81
CA TYR A 568 -25.24 42.01 -11.44
C TYR A 568 -24.16 42.50 -10.48
N CYS A 569 -22.95 41.97 -10.62
CA CYS A 569 -21.76 42.47 -9.91
C CYS A 569 -21.16 43.72 -10.59
N SER A 570 -21.49 43.98 -11.85
CA SER A 570 -20.94 45.13 -12.59
C SER A 570 -21.83 45.55 -13.76
N ILE A 571 -21.68 46.81 -14.20
CA ILE A 571 -22.32 47.32 -15.44
C ILE A 571 -21.91 46.49 -16.65
N LYS A 572 -20.68 45.97 -16.67
CA LYS A 572 -20.19 45.10 -17.75
C LYS A 572 -21.00 43.81 -17.84
N CYS A 573 -21.17 43.10 -16.72
CA CYS A 573 -21.98 41.89 -16.65
C CYS A 573 -23.46 42.17 -16.97
N GLN A 574 -23.95 43.34 -16.59
CA GLN A 574 -25.29 43.78 -17.00
C GLN A 574 -25.38 43.95 -18.51
N GLN A 575 -24.45 44.65 -19.16
CA GLN A 575 -24.48 44.86 -20.62
C GLN A 575 -24.33 43.54 -21.39
N GLU A 576 -23.43 42.65 -20.95
CA GLU A 576 -23.24 41.32 -21.56
C GLU A 576 -24.55 40.52 -21.54
N HIS A 577 -25.16 40.34 -20.36
CA HIS A 577 -26.44 39.65 -20.24
C HIS A 577 -27.59 40.41 -20.93
N TRP A 578 -27.57 41.75 -20.94
CA TRP A 578 -28.55 42.59 -21.62
C TRP A 578 -28.58 42.36 -23.12
N HIS A 579 -27.41 42.34 -23.75
CA HIS A 579 -27.29 42.12 -25.20
C HIS A 579 -27.50 40.67 -25.60
N ALA A 580 -27.17 39.72 -24.72
CA ALA A 580 -27.50 38.31 -24.92
C ALA A 580 -29.03 38.12 -24.92
N ASP A 581 -29.69 38.26 -23.76
CA ASP A 581 -31.07 37.82 -23.59
C ASP A 581 -31.92 38.73 -22.70
N HIS A 582 -31.33 39.40 -21.71
CA HIS A 582 -32.11 40.10 -20.67
C HIS A 582 -32.93 41.26 -21.23
N LYS A 583 -32.51 41.90 -22.32
CA LYS A 583 -33.26 43.00 -22.95
C LYS A 583 -34.70 42.61 -23.32
N ARG A 584 -34.94 41.35 -23.67
CA ARG A 584 -36.27 40.85 -24.08
C ARG A 584 -37.13 40.42 -22.88
N THR A 585 -36.51 40.11 -21.76
CA THR A 585 -37.17 39.50 -20.59
C THR A 585 -37.15 40.39 -19.34
N CYS A 586 -36.50 41.56 -19.41
CA CYS A 586 -36.39 42.49 -18.30
C CYS A 586 -37.76 42.98 -17.82
N ARG A 587 -38.01 42.84 -16.51
CA ARG A 587 -39.27 43.25 -15.86
C ARG A 587 -39.16 44.59 -15.13
N ARG A 588 -38.06 45.32 -15.31
CA ARG A 588 -37.89 46.65 -14.72
C ARG A 588 -38.85 47.61 -15.44
N LYS A 589 -39.81 48.17 -14.70
CA LYS A 589 -40.73 49.18 -15.25
C LYS A 589 -39.91 50.37 -15.76
N ARG A 590 -40.27 50.89 -16.94
CA ARG A 590 -39.68 52.09 -17.54
C ARG A 590 -39.99 53.33 -16.70
#